data_AF-A0A2G8RSV5-F1
#
_entry.id   AF-A0A2G8RSV5-F1
#
_cell.length_a   1.000
_cell.length_b   1.000
_cell.length_c   1.000
_cell.angle_alpha   90.00
_cell.angle_beta   90.00
_cell.angle_gamma   90.00
#
_symmetry.space_group_name_H-M   'P 1'
#
loop_
_entity.id
_entity.type
_entity.pdbx_description
1 polymer ?
#
loop_
_entity_poly.entity_id
_entity_poly.type
_entity_poly.pdbx_seq_one_letter_code
_entity_poly.pdbx_strand_id
1 'polypeptide(L)'
;MSLADASEARKARLLALRKRRAGEGEDGAGEGDEPVIKHRSFDPETRTLKKRTNDEDVEMEDTVEQRVDGLAEKIIAEDADRRAQDLDLFNIAPKRPNWDLKRELDKKLSKLERKTQESMHTLIRRRLAAQKGESDDIVGAMKAQERAGANDDSSDEED
;
A
#
# COMPACT_ATOMS: atom_id res chain seq x y z
N MET A 1 35.66 -43.50 65.43
CA MET A 1 35.57 -42.81 64.12
C MET A 1 36.90 -42.17 63.85
N SER A 2 37.54 -42.51 62.72
CA SER A 2 38.83 -41.92 62.36
C SER A 2 38.64 -40.47 61.95
N LEU A 3 39.66 -39.63 62.17
CA LEU A 3 39.69 -38.26 61.66
C LEU A 3 39.57 -38.23 60.12
N ALA A 4 40.03 -39.28 59.45
CA ALA A 4 39.91 -39.46 58.00
C ALA A 4 38.43 -39.58 57.59
N ASP A 5 37.66 -40.47 58.21
CA ASP A 5 36.25 -40.70 57.89
C ASP A 5 35.40 -39.43 58.09
N ALA A 6 35.66 -38.67 59.15
CA ALA A 6 34.97 -37.41 59.42
C ALA A 6 35.31 -36.34 58.37
N SER A 7 36.54 -36.33 57.85
CA SER A 7 36.96 -35.39 56.80
C SER A 7 36.31 -35.71 55.45
N GLU A 8 36.18 -36.99 55.12
CA GLU A 8 35.54 -37.46 53.88
C GLU A 8 34.03 -37.19 53.90
N ALA A 9 33.37 -37.44 55.03
CA ALA A 9 31.95 -37.10 55.21
C ALA A 9 31.69 -35.59 55.04
N ARG A 10 32.56 -34.74 55.61
CA ARG A 10 32.45 -33.27 55.44
C ARG A 10 32.69 -32.84 53.99
N LYS A 11 33.68 -33.43 53.33
CA LYS A 11 33.98 -33.14 51.92
C LYS A 11 32.83 -33.53 51.00
N ALA A 12 32.22 -34.70 51.23
CA ALA A 12 31.04 -35.15 50.51
C ALA A 12 29.85 -34.20 50.71
N ARG A 13 29.57 -33.78 51.96
CA ARG A 13 28.50 -32.80 52.27
C ARG A 13 28.72 -31.45 51.58
N LEU A 14 29.95 -30.94 51.57
CA LEU A 14 30.29 -29.66 50.90
C LEU A 14 30.17 -29.76 49.37
N LEU A 15 30.57 -30.89 48.77
CA LEU A 15 30.40 -31.13 47.34
C LEU A 15 28.92 -31.20 46.95
N ALA A 16 28.09 -31.86 47.76
CA ALA A 16 26.64 -31.90 47.55
C ALA A 16 26.01 -30.49 47.61
N LEU A 17 26.39 -29.68 48.61
CA LEU A 17 25.94 -28.29 48.73
C LEU A 17 26.41 -27.42 47.55
N ARG A 18 27.63 -27.64 47.04
CA ARG A 18 28.16 -26.91 45.88
C ARG A 18 27.40 -27.26 44.60
N LYS A 19 27.09 -28.54 44.36
CA LYS A 19 26.28 -28.99 43.22
C LYS A 19 24.85 -28.41 43.27
N ARG A 20 24.21 -28.43 44.45
CA ARG A 20 22.89 -27.79 44.66
C ARG A 20 22.92 -26.28 44.43
N ARG A 21 23.99 -25.57 44.88
CA ARG A 21 24.15 -24.12 44.63
C ARG A 21 24.38 -23.78 43.16
N ALA A 22 25.03 -24.66 42.40
CA ALA A 22 25.25 -24.49 40.97
C ALA A 22 24.00 -24.78 40.11
N GLY A 23 22.89 -25.22 40.72
CA GLY A 23 21.64 -25.52 40.01
C GLY A 23 21.60 -26.87 39.29
N GLU A 24 22.63 -27.71 39.46
CA GLU A 24 22.72 -29.07 38.87
C GLU A 24 22.20 -30.16 39.83
N GLY A 25 21.44 -29.79 40.86
CA GLY A 25 20.82 -30.76 41.77
C GLY A 25 19.52 -31.27 41.18
N GLU A 26 19.45 -32.58 40.91
CA GLU A 26 18.21 -33.29 40.56
C GLU A 26 17.11 -32.92 41.58
N ASP A 27 15.97 -32.44 41.08
CA ASP A 27 14.77 -32.08 41.84
C ASP A 27 14.12 -33.32 42.50
N GLY A 28 14.83 -33.91 43.46
CA GLY A 28 14.31 -34.92 44.36
C GLY A 28 13.83 -34.24 45.62
N ALA A 29 12.52 -34.06 45.74
CA ALA A 29 11.84 -33.68 46.98
C ALA A 29 12.08 -34.76 48.06
N GLY A 30 13.24 -34.68 48.72
CA GLY A 30 13.67 -35.55 49.80
C GLY A 30 13.65 -34.80 51.12
N GLU A 31 12.90 -35.36 52.08
CA GLU A 31 12.70 -34.95 53.46
C GLU A 31 14.02 -34.54 54.16
N GLY A 32 14.33 -33.24 54.15
CA GLY A 32 15.57 -32.68 54.70
C GLY A 32 16.04 -31.37 54.06
N ASP A 33 15.13 -30.57 53.51
CA ASP A 33 15.46 -29.29 52.89
C ASP A 33 15.81 -28.24 53.95
N GLU A 34 17.04 -28.29 54.47
CA GLU A 34 17.63 -27.15 55.16
C GLU A 34 17.60 -25.97 54.16
N PRO A 35 16.96 -24.83 54.50
CA PRO A 35 16.76 -23.75 53.55
C PRO A 35 18.12 -23.23 53.08
N VAL A 36 18.38 -23.29 51.77
CA VAL A 36 19.55 -22.60 51.21
C VAL A 36 19.38 -21.12 51.54
N ILE A 37 20.21 -20.61 52.45
CA ILE A 37 20.20 -19.20 52.83
C ILE A 37 20.63 -18.40 51.61
N LYS A 38 19.66 -17.92 50.84
CA LYS A 38 19.88 -16.97 49.75
C LYS A 38 20.29 -15.64 50.40
N HIS A 39 21.52 -15.22 50.17
CA HIS A 39 21.99 -13.94 50.69
C HIS A 39 21.37 -12.83 49.85
N ARG A 40 20.28 -12.24 50.34
CA ARG A 40 19.54 -11.19 49.61
C ARG A 40 20.38 -9.92 49.39
N SER A 41 21.33 -9.65 50.30
CA SER A 41 22.11 -8.40 50.34
C SER A 41 23.62 -8.60 50.37
N PHE A 42 24.12 -9.83 50.26
CA PHE A 42 25.55 -10.13 50.37
C PHE A 42 26.06 -10.77 49.08
N ASP A 43 27.11 -10.19 48.54
CA ASP A 43 27.79 -10.71 47.36
C ASP A 43 28.93 -11.66 47.80
N PRO A 44 28.84 -12.96 47.45
CA PRO A 44 29.80 -13.97 47.89
C PRO A 44 31.19 -13.82 47.26
N GLU A 45 31.33 -13.15 46.11
CA GLU A 45 32.62 -12.96 45.45
C GLU A 45 33.41 -11.82 46.08
N THR A 46 32.76 -10.68 46.29
CA THR A 46 33.37 -9.50 46.92
C THR A 46 33.34 -9.54 48.45
N ARG A 47 32.54 -10.45 49.04
CA ARG A 47 32.28 -10.56 50.48
C ARG A 47 31.78 -9.26 51.10
N THR A 48 31.09 -8.44 50.31
CA THR A 48 30.52 -7.15 50.73
C THR A 48 29.02 -7.08 50.46
N LEU A 49 28.39 -5.96 50.83
CA LEU A 49 26.98 -5.72 50.53
C LEU A 49 26.79 -5.61 49.01
N LYS A 50 25.77 -6.30 48.48
CA LYS A 50 25.34 -6.15 47.08
C LYS A 50 24.90 -4.71 46.85
N LYS A 51 25.77 -3.91 46.22
CA LYS A 51 25.44 -2.55 45.77
C LYS A 51 24.66 -2.68 44.46
N ARG A 52 23.46 -2.10 44.38
CA ARG A 52 22.77 -1.93 43.10
C ARG A 52 23.56 -0.86 42.35
N THR A 53 24.32 -1.26 41.34
CA THR A 53 24.90 -0.34 40.38
C THR A 53 23.79 0.06 39.41
N ASN A 54 23.70 1.34 39.04
CA ASN A 54 22.72 1.82 38.05
C ASN A 54 22.91 1.15 36.67
N ASP A 55 23.99 0.39 36.46
CA ASP A 55 24.16 -0.44 35.26
C ASP A 55 23.19 -1.63 35.18
N GLU A 56 22.46 -1.96 36.28
CA GLU A 56 21.29 -2.85 36.26
C GLU A 56 19.98 -2.08 35.99
N ASP A 57 20.04 -0.84 35.49
CA ASP A 57 18.90 -0.16 34.89
C ASP A 57 18.56 -0.92 33.61
N VAL A 58 17.69 -1.92 33.74
CA VAL A 58 16.98 -2.56 32.63
C VAL A 58 16.46 -1.41 31.77
N GLU A 59 17.02 -1.23 30.58
CA GLU A 59 16.51 -0.27 29.62
C GLU A 59 15.01 -0.54 29.49
N MET A 60 14.20 0.35 30.05
CA MET A 60 12.76 0.19 30.00
C MET A 60 12.34 0.52 28.57
N GLU A 61 12.23 -0.53 27.75
CA GLU A 61 11.84 -0.44 26.34
C GLU A 61 10.44 0.18 26.14
N ASP A 62 9.60 0.23 27.18
CA ASP A 62 8.23 0.77 27.09
C ASP A 62 8.08 2.14 27.79
N THR A 63 8.89 3.11 27.37
CA THR A 63 8.72 4.52 27.79
C THR A 63 7.77 5.27 26.85
N VAL A 64 7.10 6.31 27.36
CA VAL A 64 6.22 7.17 26.54
C VAL A 64 7.02 7.88 25.44
N GLU A 65 8.25 8.31 25.76
CA GLU A 65 9.13 8.99 24.81
C GLU A 65 9.45 8.12 23.60
N GLN A 66 9.79 6.84 23.79
CA GLN A 66 10.05 5.90 22.69
C GLN A 66 8.80 5.62 21.85
N ARG A 67 7.60 5.65 22.45
CA ARG A 67 6.34 5.47 21.71
C ARG A 67 5.95 6.68 20.87
N VAL A 68 6.37 7.88 21.28
CA VAL A 68 6.07 9.14 20.60
C VAL A 68 7.18 9.51 19.60
N ASP A 69 8.35 8.91 19.72
CA ASP A 69 9.47 9.12 18.80
C ASP A 69 9.06 8.84 17.35
N GLY A 70 9.37 9.78 16.46
CA GLY A 70 8.98 9.73 15.05
C GLY A 70 7.48 9.95 14.73
N LEU A 71 6.58 10.14 15.71
CA LEU A 71 5.17 10.47 15.43
C LEU A 71 5.03 11.84 14.76
N ALA A 72 5.82 12.82 15.20
CA ALA A 72 5.84 14.16 14.61
C ALA A 72 6.26 14.12 13.13
N GLU A 73 7.29 13.33 12.79
CA GLU A 73 7.77 13.18 11.42
C GLU A 73 6.71 12.54 10.51
N LYS A 74 6.00 11.53 11.01
CA LYS A 74 4.87 10.90 10.29
C LYS A 74 3.74 11.88 10.01
N ILE A 75 3.38 12.71 10.98
CA ILE A 75 2.33 13.74 10.81
C ILE A 75 2.74 14.76 9.74
N ILE A 76 4.00 15.20 9.76
CA ILE A 76 4.52 16.16 8.77
C ILE A 76 4.54 15.55 7.37
N ALA A 77 4.93 14.27 7.25
CA ALA A 77 4.92 13.55 5.98
C ALA A 77 3.49 13.41 5.43
N GLU A 78 2.53 12.99 6.27
CA GLU A 78 1.13 12.84 5.87
C GLU A 78 0.50 14.18 5.44
N ASP A 79 0.83 15.27 6.14
CA ASP A 79 0.36 16.61 5.78
C ASP A 79 0.98 17.09 4.45
N ALA A 80 2.23 16.74 4.17
CA ALA A 80 2.86 17.02 2.88
C ALA A 80 2.19 16.26 1.73
N ASP A 81 1.87 14.98 1.93
CA ASP A 81 1.16 14.16 0.94
C ASP A 81 -0.26 14.69 0.68
N ARG A 82 -0.97 15.10 1.73
CA ARG A 82 -2.31 15.70 1.62
C ARG A 82 -2.28 17.00 0.82
N ARG A 83 -1.34 17.90 1.13
CA ARG A 83 -1.14 19.14 0.36
C ARG A 83 -0.80 18.87 -1.10
N ALA A 84 -0.01 17.83 -1.39
CA ALA A 84 0.30 17.45 -2.77
C ALA A 84 -0.93 16.94 -3.54
N GLN A 85 -1.84 16.20 -2.87
CA GLN A 85 -3.11 15.76 -3.46
C GLN A 85 -4.09 16.91 -3.71
N ASP A 86 -4.16 17.88 -2.81
CA ASP A 86 -4.98 19.09 -2.96
C ASP A 86 -4.47 20.01 -4.08
N LEU A 87 -3.16 19.97 -4.38
CA LEU A 87 -2.52 20.68 -5.49
C LEU A 87 -2.65 19.95 -6.85
N ASP A 88 -3.36 18.81 -6.90
CA ASP A 88 -3.61 18.11 -8.16
C ASP A 88 -4.61 18.88 -9.03
N LEU A 89 -4.12 19.40 -10.15
CA LEU A 89 -4.89 20.12 -11.18
C LEU A 89 -6.10 19.32 -11.68
N PHE A 90 -6.05 17.98 -11.65
CA PHE A 90 -7.16 17.14 -12.07
C PHE A 90 -8.33 17.13 -11.07
N ASN A 91 -8.07 17.37 -9.78
CA ASN A 91 -9.11 17.49 -8.75
C ASN A 91 -9.72 18.91 -8.70
N ILE A 92 -8.91 19.93 -9.03
CA ILE A 92 -9.33 21.34 -9.06
C ILE A 92 -10.19 21.66 -10.30
N ALA A 93 -9.97 20.95 -11.41
CA ALA A 93 -10.75 21.17 -12.63
C ALA A 93 -12.24 20.81 -12.42
N PRO A 94 -13.18 21.64 -12.91
CA PRO A 94 -14.60 21.34 -12.78
C PRO A 94 -14.95 20.02 -13.48
N LYS A 95 -15.42 19.04 -12.71
CA LYS A 95 -15.77 17.68 -13.18
C LYS A 95 -16.89 17.64 -14.22
N ARG A 96 -17.68 18.70 -14.35
CA ARG A 96 -18.78 18.79 -15.33
C ARG A 96 -18.32 19.62 -16.53
N PRO A 97 -18.49 19.12 -17.77
CA PRO A 97 -18.24 19.91 -18.96
C PRO A 97 -19.00 21.22 -18.86
N ASN A 98 -18.32 22.34 -19.09
CA ASN A 98 -19.02 23.61 -19.24
C ASN A 98 -19.95 23.51 -20.47
N TRP A 99 -21.04 24.28 -20.45
CA TRP A 99 -22.00 24.35 -21.55
C TRP A 99 -21.34 24.68 -22.90
N ASP A 100 -20.17 25.31 -22.87
CA ASP A 100 -19.35 25.66 -24.02
C ASP A 100 -18.71 24.45 -24.69
N LEU A 101 -18.09 23.54 -23.92
CA LEU A 101 -17.54 22.29 -24.43
C LEU A 101 -18.61 21.44 -25.12
N LYS A 102 -19.81 21.39 -24.55
CA LYS A 102 -20.95 20.70 -25.17
C LYS A 102 -21.31 21.35 -26.51
N ARG A 103 -21.43 22.68 -26.54
CA ARG A 103 -21.76 23.43 -27.76
C ARG A 103 -20.69 23.28 -28.85
N GLU A 104 -19.41 23.32 -28.49
CA GLU A 104 -18.31 23.16 -29.43
C GLU A 104 -18.24 21.73 -30.00
N LEU A 105 -18.49 20.72 -29.15
CA LEU A 105 -18.58 19.32 -29.57
C LEU A 105 -19.76 19.11 -30.51
N ASP A 106 -20.94 19.62 -30.16
CA ASP A 106 -22.16 19.51 -30.98
C ASP A 106 -21.96 20.16 -32.37
N LYS A 107 -21.24 21.30 -32.45
CA LYS A 107 -20.89 21.96 -33.72
C LYS A 107 -19.95 21.11 -34.59
N LYS A 108 -19.05 20.32 -33.98
CA LYS A 108 -18.17 19.40 -34.71
C LYS A 108 -18.91 18.13 -35.14
N LEU A 109 -19.75 17.59 -34.25
CA LEU A 109 -20.58 16.42 -34.52
C LEU A 109 -21.59 16.67 -35.62
N SER A 110 -22.24 17.85 -35.70
CA SER A 110 -23.21 18.14 -36.76
C SER A 110 -22.61 18.08 -38.17
N LYS A 111 -21.37 18.55 -38.34
CA LYS A 111 -20.63 18.46 -39.62
C LYS A 111 -20.28 17.02 -39.96
N LEU A 112 -19.93 16.23 -38.96
CA LEU A 112 -19.59 14.81 -39.14
C LEU A 112 -20.83 13.99 -39.46
N GLU A 113 -21.92 14.22 -38.74
CA GLU A 113 -23.20 13.53 -38.89
C GLU A 113 -23.72 13.63 -40.32
N ARG A 114 -23.63 14.81 -40.96
CA ARG A 114 -24.03 14.97 -42.37
C ARG A 114 -23.25 14.02 -43.30
N LYS A 115 -21.93 13.94 -43.14
CA LYS A 115 -21.07 13.05 -43.93
C LYS A 115 -21.32 11.58 -43.62
N THR A 116 -21.60 11.25 -42.36
CA THR A 116 -21.97 9.90 -41.94
C THR A 116 -23.27 9.47 -42.62
N GLN A 117 -24.29 10.33 -42.64
CA GLN A 117 -25.56 10.06 -43.34
C GLN A 117 -25.38 9.89 -44.86
N GLU A 118 -24.56 10.74 -45.50
CA GLU A 118 -24.19 10.59 -46.91
C GLU A 118 -23.50 9.24 -47.16
N SER A 119 -22.53 8.87 -46.32
CA SER A 119 -21.83 7.59 -46.43
C SER A 119 -22.78 6.40 -46.21
N MET A 120 -23.70 6.48 -45.25
CA MET A 120 -24.71 5.46 -45.02
C MET A 120 -25.63 5.32 -46.23
N HIS A 121 -26.05 6.42 -46.83
CA HIS A 121 -26.87 6.39 -48.04
C HIS A 121 -26.13 5.74 -49.21
N THR A 122 -24.86 6.09 -49.46
CA THR A 122 -24.06 5.46 -50.51
C THR A 122 -23.85 3.96 -50.27
N LEU A 123 -23.59 3.56 -49.03
CA LEU A 123 -23.47 2.14 -48.64
C LEU A 123 -24.77 1.37 -48.85
N ILE A 124 -25.92 1.96 -48.48
CA ILE A 124 -27.24 1.35 -48.69
C ILE A 124 -27.50 1.17 -50.18
N ARG A 125 -27.28 2.21 -51.00
CA ARG A 125 -27.43 2.11 -52.46
C ARG A 125 -26.54 1.01 -53.05
N ARG A 126 -25.26 0.97 -52.66
CA ARG A 126 -24.31 -0.06 -53.11
C ARG A 126 -24.78 -1.46 -52.73
N ARG A 127 -25.29 -1.63 -51.51
CA ARG A 127 -25.80 -2.92 -51.03
C ARG A 127 -27.04 -3.37 -51.80
N LEU A 128 -27.98 -2.45 -52.08
CA LEU A 128 -29.18 -2.74 -52.86
C LEU A 128 -28.85 -3.08 -54.32
N ALA A 129 -27.94 -2.35 -54.95
CA ALA A 129 -27.48 -2.63 -56.32
C ALA A 129 -26.79 -3.99 -56.41
N ALA A 130 -25.90 -4.30 -55.45
CA ALA A 130 -25.24 -5.61 -55.36
C ALA A 130 -26.25 -6.77 -55.17
N GLN A 131 -27.33 -6.56 -54.41
CA GLN A 131 -28.39 -7.56 -54.25
C GLN A 131 -29.22 -7.75 -55.53
N LYS A 132 -29.37 -6.70 -56.33
CA LYS A 132 -30.16 -6.70 -57.58
C LYS A 132 -29.37 -7.17 -58.81
N GLY A 133 -28.05 -7.36 -58.68
CA GLY A 133 -27.18 -7.86 -59.76
C GLY A 133 -26.78 -6.82 -60.81
N GLU A 134 -27.10 -5.54 -60.61
CA GLU A 134 -26.67 -4.41 -61.45
C GLU A 134 -25.32 -3.90 -60.92
N SER A 135 -24.21 -4.40 -61.46
CA SER A 135 -22.88 -4.16 -60.90
C SER A 135 -22.15 -2.90 -61.39
N ASP A 136 -22.75 -1.97 -62.14
CA ASP A 136 -21.95 -0.85 -62.69
C ASP A 136 -22.64 0.51 -62.95
N ASP A 137 -23.87 0.75 -62.47
CA ASP A 137 -24.58 2.03 -62.72
C ASP A 137 -24.19 3.18 -61.76
N ILE A 138 -23.08 3.01 -61.04
CA ILE A 138 -22.58 3.95 -60.02
C ILE A 138 -22.02 5.21 -60.67
N VAL A 139 -21.31 5.05 -61.80
CA VAL A 139 -20.72 6.18 -62.55
C VAL A 139 -21.82 7.03 -63.22
N GLY A 140 -22.91 6.40 -63.65
CA GLY A 140 -24.08 7.09 -64.21
C GLY A 140 -24.81 7.93 -63.16
N ALA A 141 -25.08 7.36 -61.99
CA ALA A 141 -25.74 8.07 -60.89
C ALA A 141 -24.87 9.20 -60.29
N MET A 142 -23.55 9.01 -60.22
CA MET A 142 -22.63 10.03 -59.72
C MET A 142 -22.51 11.23 -60.68
N LYS A 143 -22.46 10.97 -62.00
CA LYS A 143 -22.55 12.03 -63.03
C LYS A 143 -23.91 12.75 -63.03
N ALA A 144 -25.00 12.05 -62.75
CA ALA A 144 -26.32 12.67 -62.64
C ALA A 144 -26.43 13.58 -61.41
N GLN A 145 -25.85 13.16 -60.28
CA GLN A 145 -25.81 13.96 -59.06
C GLN A 145 -24.88 15.17 -59.19
N GLU A 146 -23.76 15.05 -59.89
CA GLU A 146 -22.83 16.15 -60.21
C GLU A 146 -23.50 17.18 -61.15
N ARG A 147 -24.25 16.73 -62.16
CA ARG A 147 -25.06 17.63 -63.02
C ARG A 147 -26.19 18.33 -62.27
N ALA A 148 -26.83 17.66 -61.30
CA ALA A 148 -27.88 18.26 -60.50
C ALA A 148 -27.32 19.34 -59.55
N GLY A 149 -26.14 19.12 -58.96
CA GLY A 149 -25.48 20.13 -58.11
C GLY A 149 -24.98 21.36 -58.88
N ALA A 150 -24.56 21.21 -60.14
CA ALA A 150 -24.11 22.33 -60.97
C ALA A 150 -25.26 23.26 -61.46
N ASN A 151 -26.50 22.75 -61.54
CA ASN A 151 -27.66 23.58 -61.89
C ASN A 151 -28.21 24.38 -60.71
N ASP A 152 -27.98 23.93 -59.48
CA ASP A 152 -28.43 24.61 -58.25
C ASP A 152 -27.58 25.86 -57.95
N ASP A 153 -26.27 25.79 -58.22
CA ASP A 153 -25.31 26.91 -58.07
C ASP A 153 -25.48 28.02 -59.13
N SER A 154 -26.21 27.75 -60.23
CA SER A 154 -26.52 28.72 -61.28
C SER A 154 -27.84 29.47 -61.05
N SER A 155 -28.60 29.13 -60.00
CA SER A 155 -29.93 29.69 -59.73
C SER A 155 -29.94 30.80 -58.66
N ASP A 156 -28.80 31.15 -58.08
CA ASP A 156 -28.70 32.08 -56.94
C ASP A 156 -28.16 33.47 -57.33
N GLU A 157 -28.17 33.83 -58.62
CA GLU A 157 -27.56 35.07 -59.14
C GLU A 157 -28.52 36.02 -59.90
N GLU A 158 -29.84 35.78 -59.80
CA GLU A 158 -30.88 36.74 -60.24
C GLU A 158 -31.95 36.91 -59.15
N ASP A 159 -31.75 37.85 -58.22
CA ASP A 159 -32.74 38.81 -57.68
C ASP A 159 -32.13 39.71 -56.57
#